data_AF-E2BD60-F1
#
_entry.id   AF-E2BD60-F1
#
_cell.length_a   1.000
_cell.length_b   1.000
_cell.length_c   1.000
_cell.angle_alpha   90.00
_cell.angle_beta   90.00
_cell.angle_gamma   90.00
#
_symmetry.space_group_name_H-M   'P 1'
#
loop_
_entity.id
_entity.type
_entity.pdbx_description
1 polymer ?
#
loop_
_entity_poly.entity_id
_entity_poly.type
_entity_poly.pdbx_seq_one_letter_code
_entity_poly.pdbx_strand_id
1 'polypeptide(L)'
;MLNLTHHFLQYWFPKMCSCIDGSSTLPGNRPSGRVGSYERLGSGPTIFELSSTMQRTRRRNRHRDQDMLDSERQEELRFYNGDHTWTTVVVEKNLRTIDLCELLKVKRNAIGAAWSIIETWPDLGIERTLEDHEDILAVHRELEMFASGHERRFYFSEDFLKYELFVNPKQFFPADMVAFPSGEDRGIFSNVEAALRNYLSREDGECPQVFSLVWMRHEGSSTWKKTYMLLQGRKLYTSKKVSQQIIVFPSRRLDSARITRCSFGT
;
A
#
# COMPACT_ATOMS: atom_id res chain seq x y z
N MET A 1 -5.04 -1.02 -22.55
CA MET A 1 -4.36 -1.65 -21.40
C MET A 1 -4.31 -0.75 -20.16
N LEU A 2 -4.06 0.56 -20.29
CA LEU A 2 -3.97 1.50 -19.15
C LEU A 2 -5.25 1.66 -18.31
N ASN A 3 -6.44 1.39 -18.85
CA ASN A 3 -7.71 1.44 -18.11
C ASN A 3 -8.10 0.12 -17.43
N LEU A 4 -7.48 -1.01 -17.79
CA LEU A 4 -7.82 -2.32 -17.21
C LEU A 4 -7.19 -2.52 -15.84
N THR A 5 -6.06 -1.89 -15.54
CA THR A 5 -5.39 -1.99 -14.23
C THR A 5 -6.05 -1.14 -13.16
N HIS A 6 -6.82 -0.12 -13.55
CA HIS A 6 -7.33 0.93 -12.65
C HIS A 6 -8.49 0.48 -11.72
N HIS A 7 -9.13 -0.65 -12.01
CA HIS A 7 -10.18 -1.24 -11.18
C HIS A 7 -9.88 -2.67 -10.72
N PHE A 8 -8.95 -3.37 -11.37
CA PHE A 8 -8.76 -4.80 -11.17
C PHE A 8 -8.15 -5.19 -9.82
N LEU A 9 -7.14 -4.44 -9.34
CA LEU A 9 -6.38 -4.83 -8.15
C LEU A 9 -6.91 -4.20 -6.85
N GLN A 10 -7.68 -3.11 -6.96
CA GLN A 10 -8.20 -2.39 -5.80
C GLN A 10 -9.23 -3.20 -5.01
N TYR A 11 -9.86 -4.21 -5.63
CA TYR A 11 -10.87 -5.06 -5.01
C TYR A 11 -10.38 -6.47 -4.66
N TRP A 12 -9.18 -6.89 -5.07
CA TRP A 12 -8.71 -8.28 -4.90
C TRP A 12 -7.74 -8.45 -3.74
N PHE A 13 -6.91 -7.44 -3.45
CA PHE A 13 -6.02 -7.48 -2.28
C PHE A 13 -6.66 -6.81 -1.04
N PRO A 14 -6.46 -7.35 0.17
CA PRO A 14 -6.86 -6.66 1.38
C PRO A 14 -6.04 -5.37 1.52
N LYS A 15 -6.71 -4.21 1.52
CA LYS A 15 -6.12 -3.00 2.13
C LYS A 15 -5.93 -3.30 3.62
N MET A 16 -4.71 -3.17 4.12
CA MET A 16 -4.49 -3.26 5.56
C MET A 16 -5.12 -2.03 6.20
N CYS A 17 -6.31 -2.18 6.79
CA CYS A 17 -7.00 -1.08 7.46
C CYS A 17 -6.26 -0.70 8.75
N SER A 18 -5.96 0.59 8.86
CA SER A 18 -5.62 1.32 10.08
C SER A 18 -6.83 1.43 11.02
N CYS A 19 -6.74 0.92 12.24
CA CYS A 19 -7.66 1.31 13.31
C CYS A 19 -6.95 1.43 14.66
N ILE A 20 -6.65 2.68 15.03
CA ILE A 20 -6.59 3.23 16.39
C ILE A 20 -6.56 4.75 16.17
N ASP A 21 -7.52 5.52 16.68
CA ASP A 21 -7.40 6.06 18.03
C ASP A 21 -8.71 6.10 18.82
N GLY A 22 -8.57 5.64 20.06
CA GLY A 22 -9.55 5.82 21.12
C GLY A 22 -9.50 7.23 21.71
N SER A 23 -10.70 7.75 21.93
CA SER A 23 -11.13 8.53 23.10
C SER A 23 -10.05 9.09 24.04
N SER A 24 -9.98 10.42 24.12
CA SER A 24 -9.73 11.10 25.40
C SER A 24 -10.59 12.35 25.53
N THR A 25 -11.65 12.22 26.32
CA THR A 25 -12.37 13.30 26.99
C THR A 25 -11.48 14.03 27.99
N LEU A 26 -11.57 15.36 28.12
CA LEU A 26 -12.04 16.06 29.34
C LEU A 26 -12.01 17.61 29.20
N PRO A 27 -12.80 18.35 30.00
CA PRO A 27 -13.21 19.76 29.77
C PRO A 27 -12.66 20.75 30.82
N GLY A 28 -12.96 22.06 30.69
CA GLY A 28 -12.86 22.98 31.83
C GLY A 28 -13.01 24.49 31.55
N ASN A 29 -14.13 25.06 32.03
CA ASN A 29 -14.52 26.47 31.99
C ASN A 29 -13.74 27.40 32.97
N ARG A 30 -13.69 28.70 32.64
CA ARG A 30 -13.41 29.89 33.48
C ARG A 30 -14.55 30.18 34.51
N PRO A 31 -14.54 31.27 35.34
CA PRO A 31 -13.49 32.04 36.05
C PRO A 31 -13.87 32.40 37.52
N SER A 32 -12.99 33.03 38.32
CA SER A 32 -13.39 33.94 39.42
C SER A 32 -12.22 34.78 39.99
N GLY A 33 -12.47 36.08 40.26
CA GLY A 33 -12.08 36.70 41.54
C GLY A 33 -10.79 37.52 41.68
N ARG A 34 -10.90 38.83 41.42
CA ARG A 34 -10.47 39.99 42.26
C ARG A 34 -8.98 40.42 42.46
N VAL A 35 -8.80 41.71 42.12
CA VAL A 35 -8.17 42.83 42.87
C VAL A 35 -6.63 42.96 42.93
N GLY A 36 -6.12 43.79 42.00
CA GLY A 36 -5.34 45.02 42.26
C GLY A 36 -4.15 45.02 43.24
N SER A 37 -2.94 44.93 42.67
CA SER A 37 -1.72 45.56 43.20
C SER A 37 -0.97 46.18 42.01
N TYR A 38 -0.61 47.45 42.10
CA TYR A 38 0.23 48.11 41.10
C TYR A 38 1.70 48.00 41.56
N GLU A 39 2.48 47.17 40.89
CA GLU A 39 3.93 47.30 40.90
C GLU A 39 4.36 48.03 39.64
N ARG A 40 5.16 49.08 39.84
CA ARG A 40 5.70 49.95 38.81
C ARG A 40 6.69 49.15 37.96
N LEU A 41 6.25 48.66 36.80
CA LEU A 41 7.13 48.01 35.83
C LEU A 41 7.77 49.07 34.92
N GLY A 42 9.09 48.97 34.78
CA GLY A 42 9.91 49.86 33.96
C GLY A 42 9.47 49.93 32.50
N SER A 43 9.96 50.97 31.82
CA SER A 43 9.72 51.35 30.41
C SER A 43 9.13 50.22 29.56
N GLY A 44 7.80 50.09 29.61
CA GLY A 44 7.08 49.09 28.84
C GLY A 44 7.10 49.45 27.36
N PRO A 45 7.08 48.47 26.46
CA PRO A 45 7.04 48.73 25.04
C PRO A 45 5.85 49.65 24.73
N THR A 46 6.07 50.64 23.87
CA THR A 46 4.99 51.56 23.46
C THR A 46 3.86 50.81 22.77
N ILE A 47 2.65 51.37 22.71
CA ILE A 47 1.51 50.79 21.97
C ILE A 47 1.91 50.42 20.52
N PHE A 48 2.76 51.24 19.89
CA PHE A 48 3.32 50.96 18.57
C PHE A 48 4.26 49.74 18.56
N GLU A 49 5.12 49.58 19.56
CA GLU A 49 5.99 48.38 19.71
C GLU A 49 5.20 47.10 20.04
N LEU A 50 4.16 47.19 20.87
CA LEU A 50 3.24 46.07 21.11
C LEU A 50 2.51 45.65 19.84
N SER A 51 1.97 46.62 19.08
CA SER A 51 1.25 46.35 17.84
C SER A 51 2.14 45.70 16.77
N SER A 52 3.37 46.20 16.60
CA SER A 52 4.35 45.65 15.66
C SER A 52 4.86 44.26 16.08
N THR A 53 5.06 44.02 17.38
CA THR A 53 5.39 42.69 17.91
C THR A 53 4.27 41.70 17.69
N MET A 54 3.00 42.08 17.95
CA MET A 54 1.82 41.25 17.70
C MET A 54 1.58 40.96 16.22
N GLN A 55 1.86 41.91 15.33
CA GLN A 55 1.80 41.71 13.88
C GLN A 55 2.90 40.76 13.39
N ARG A 56 4.11 40.86 13.96
CA ARG A 56 5.22 39.95 13.66
C ARG A 56 4.94 38.52 14.13
N THR A 57 4.44 38.31 15.34
CA THR A 57 4.03 36.97 15.80
C THR A 57 2.88 36.41 15.00
N ARG A 58 1.88 37.22 14.63
CA ARG A 58 0.81 36.79 13.71
C ARG A 58 1.34 36.36 12.34
N ARG A 59 2.24 37.14 11.72
CA ARG A 59 2.88 36.77 10.45
C ARG A 59 3.70 35.49 10.58
N ARG A 60 4.47 35.35 11.66
CA ARG A 60 5.29 34.16 11.93
C ARG A 60 4.46 32.90 12.17
N ASN A 61 3.36 33.00 12.92
CA ASN A 61 2.43 31.89 13.09
C ASN A 61 1.75 31.53 11.78
N ARG A 62 1.28 32.51 11.00
CA ARG A 62 0.66 32.27 9.70
C ARG A 62 1.60 31.57 8.71
N HIS A 63 2.89 31.92 8.75
CA HIS A 63 3.90 31.23 7.95
C HIS A 63 4.12 29.79 8.44
N ARG A 64 4.22 29.57 9.75
CA ARG A 64 4.34 28.20 10.32
C ARG A 64 3.12 27.32 10.03
N ASP A 65 1.92 27.89 10.12
CA ASP A 65 0.68 27.18 9.80
C ASP A 65 0.67 26.80 8.32
N GLN A 66 1.13 27.71 7.44
CA GLN A 66 1.28 27.41 6.01
C GLN A 66 2.33 26.33 5.76
N ASP A 67 3.50 26.39 6.42
CA ASP A 67 4.57 25.41 6.25
C ASP A 67 4.13 24.01 6.74
N MET A 68 3.34 23.92 7.82
CA MET A 68 2.74 22.66 8.27
C MET A 68 1.72 22.13 7.26
N LEU A 69 0.85 23.00 6.72
CA LEU A 69 -0.13 22.61 5.71
C LEU A 69 0.52 22.17 4.39
N ASP A 70 1.63 22.80 4.01
CA ASP A 70 2.39 22.43 2.81
C ASP A 70 3.14 21.11 3.03
N SER A 71 3.74 20.90 4.22
CA SER A 71 4.35 19.61 4.58
C SER A 71 3.33 18.47 4.59
N GLU A 72 2.09 18.73 5.00
CA GLU A 72 1.02 17.74 4.88
C GLU A 72 0.64 17.42 3.43
N ARG A 73 1.00 18.27 2.46
CA ARG A 73 0.60 18.11 1.05
C ARG A 73 1.71 17.59 0.15
N GLN A 74 2.96 17.82 0.50
CA GLN A 74 4.09 17.45 -0.34
C GLN A 74 5.31 17.03 0.46
N GLU A 75 6.09 16.09 -0.07
CA GLU A 75 7.36 15.65 0.50
C GLU A 75 8.41 15.42 -0.57
N GLU A 76 9.68 15.66 -0.23
CA GLU A 76 10.79 15.46 -1.15
C GLU A 76 11.33 14.02 -1.04
N LEU A 77 11.08 13.20 -2.07
CA LEU A 77 11.48 11.79 -2.11
C LEU A 77 12.59 11.54 -3.13
N ARG A 78 13.45 10.56 -2.85
CA ARG A 78 14.53 10.11 -3.75
C ARG A 78 14.14 8.83 -4.46
N PHE A 79 14.32 8.83 -5.78
CA PHE A 79 14.09 7.69 -6.67
C PHE A 79 15.42 7.25 -7.25
N TYR A 80 15.92 6.11 -6.78
CA TYR A 80 17.22 5.54 -7.16
C TYR A 80 17.15 4.85 -8.51
N ASN A 81 18.24 4.91 -9.26
CA ASN A 81 18.40 4.29 -10.57
C ASN A 81 19.38 3.09 -10.46
N GLY A 82 19.39 2.24 -11.48
CA GLY A 82 20.34 1.11 -11.55
C GLY A 82 21.82 1.49 -11.66
N ASP A 83 22.12 2.75 -12.01
CA ASP A 83 23.47 3.31 -12.15
C ASP A 83 23.97 4.01 -10.87
N HIS A 84 23.35 3.71 -9.72
CA HIS A 84 23.64 4.33 -8.41
C HIS A 84 23.37 5.85 -8.32
N THR A 85 22.79 6.46 -9.37
CA THR A 85 22.28 7.82 -9.30
C THR A 85 20.87 7.83 -8.71
N TRP A 86 20.36 9.02 -8.37
CA TRP A 86 18.97 9.18 -7.97
C TRP A 86 18.40 10.48 -8.52
N THR A 87 17.09 10.50 -8.72
CA THR A 87 16.32 11.72 -9.00
C THR A 87 15.52 12.08 -7.76
N THR A 88 15.65 13.32 -7.33
CA THR A 88 14.83 13.85 -6.24
C THR A 88 13.59 14.53 -6.81
N VAL A 89 12.43 14.21 -6.25
CA VAL A 89 11.13 14.72 -6.71
C VAL A 89 10.30 15.15 -5.51
N VAL A 90 9.72 16.34 -5.59
CA VAL A 90 8.67 16.77 -4.66
C VAL A 90 7.38 16.04 -5.06
N VAL A 91 6.93 15.13 -4.21
CA VAL A 91 5.74 14.31 -4.39
C VAL A 91 4.59 14.97 -3.67
N GLU A 92 3.54 15.31 -4.42
CA GLU A 92 2.31 15.88 -3.89
C GLU A 92 1.26 14.80 -3.60
N LYS A 93 0.29 15.11 -2.74
CA LYS A 93 -0.92 14.29 -2.55
C LYS A 93 -1.60 14.01 -3.90
N ASN A 94 -2.07 12.78 -4.08
CA ASN A 94 -2.71 12.25 -5.28
C ASN A 94 -1.79 12.06 -6.50
N LEU A 95 -0.47 12.21 -6.34
CA LEU A 95 0.47 11.80 -7.38
C LEU A 95 0.50 10.27 -7.46
N ARG A 96 -0.10 9.73 -8.52
CA ARG A 96 -0.13 8.28 -8.76
C ARG A 96 1.21 7.78 -9.27
N THR A 97 1.53 6.52 -9.00
CA THR A 97 2.72 5.82 -9.50
C THR A 97 2.89 5.96 -11.02
N ILE A 98 1.80 5.83 -11.78
CA ILE A 98 1.85 5.95 -13.25
C ILE A 98 2.32 7.32 -13.72
N ASP A 99 1.82 8.39 -13.10
CA ASP A 99 2.12 9.76 -13.47
C ASP A 99 3.57 10.11 -13.09
N LEU A 100 4.04 9.59 -11.94
CA LEU A 100 5.45 9.70 -11.52
C LEU A 100 6.39 8.93 -12.46
N CYS A 101 6.03 7.73 -12.90
CA CYS A 101 6.82 6.98 -13.88
C CYS A 101 7.01 7.77 -15.17
N GLU A 102 5.95 8.38 -15.71
CA GLU A 102 6.07 9.22 -16.91
C GLU A 102 6.95 10.45 -16.69
N LEU A 103 6.85 11.10 -15.51
CA LEU A 103 7.73 12.21 -15.15
C LEU A 103 9.21 11.80 -15.12
N LEU A 104 9.53 10.66 -14.50
CA LEU A 104 10.90 10.16 -14.39
C LEU A 104 11.44 9.68 -15.73
N LYS A 105 10.59 9.08 -16.58
CA LYS A 105 10.96 8.73 -17.97
C LYS A 105 11.41 9.96 -18.75
N VAL A 106 10.63 11.05 -18.69
CA VAL A 106 10.99 12.31 -19.37
C VAL A 106 12.30 12.88 -18.80
N LYS A 107 12.44 12.95 -17.46
CA LYS A 107 13.66 13.49 -16.82
C LYS A 107 14.92 12.70 -17.19
N ARG A 108 14.82 11.37 -17.33
CA ARG A 108 15.94 10.48 -17.64
C ARG A 108 16.12 10.22 -19.14
N ASN A 109 15.24 10.73 -19.99
CA ASN A 109 15.16 10.34 -21.39
C ASN A 109 15.08 8.80 -21.56
N ALA A 110 14.31 8.15 -20.70
CA ALA A 110 14.14 6.69 -20.70
C ALA A 110 13.10 6.25 -21.73
N ILE A 111 13.38 5.15 -22.42
CA ILE A 111 12.54 4.58 -23.49
C ILE A 111 11.93 3.27 -22.97
N GLY A 112 10.73 2.93 -23.45
CA GLY A 112 10.05 1.68 -23.10
C GLY A 112 8.84 1.88 -22.20
N ALA A 113 8.03 0.82 -22.08
CA ALA A 113 6.77 0.84 -21.33
C ALA A 113 6.84 0.10 -19.98
N ALA A 114 7.92 -0.64 -19.72
CA ALA A 114 8.05 -1.50 -18.54
C ALA A 114 8.54 -0.75 -17.27
N TRP A 115 8.59 0.58 -17.29
CA TRP A 115 9.12 1.36 -16.18
C TRP A 115 8.16 1.38 -14.98
N SER A 116 8.71 1.09 -13.81
CA SER A 116 7.97 1.00 -12.55
C SER A 116 8.74 1.62 -11.39
N ILE A 117 8.00 1.94 -10.32
CA ILE A 117 8.57 2.29 -9.02
C ILE A 117 8.62 1.03 -8.17
N ILE A 118 9.80 0.67 -7.68
CA ILE A 118 10.03 -0.50 -6.84
C ILE A 118 10.36 -0.03 -5.44
N GLU A 119 9.52 -0.36 -4.46
CA GLU A 119 9.79 -0.16 -3.05
C GLU A 119 10.69 -1.30 -2.55
N THR A 120 11.79 -0.96 -1.89
CA THR A 120 12.77 -1.91 -1.36
C THR A 120 13.01 -1.66 0.12
N TRP A 121 13.19 -2.75 0.87
CA TRP A 121 13.54 -2.77 2.28
C TRP A 121 14.84 -3.57 2.44
N PRO A 122 16.01 -2.95 2.27
CA PRO A 122 17.29 -3.65 2.19
C PRO A 122 17.59 -4.54 3.40
N ASP A 123 17.28 -4.05 4.61
CA ASP A 123 17.51 -4.79 5.86
C ASP A 123 16.71 -6.09 5.96
N LEU A 124 15.54 -6.12 5.30
CA LEU A 124 14.62 -7.27 5.29
C LEU A 124 14.82 -8.15 4.04
N GLY A 125 15.53 -7.65 3.03
CA GLY A 125 15.71 -8.33 1.75
C GLY A 125 14.40 -8.51 0.97
N ILE A 126 13.44 -7.59 1.15
CA ILE A 126 12.14 -7.62 0.46
C ILE A 126 12.00 -6.42 -0.47
N GLU A 127 11.30 -6.64 -1.58
CA GLU A 127 10.94 -5.61 -2.55
C GLU A 127 9.54 -5.86 -3.09
N ARG A 128 8.89 -4.80 -3.56
CA ARG A 128 7.64 -4.90 -4.32
C ARG A 128 7.57 -3.80 -5.36
N THR A 129 6.96 -4.12 -6.49
CA THR A 129 6.60 -3.12 -7.50
C THR A 129 5.33 -2.40 -7.07
N LEU A 130 5.33 -1.06 -7.14
CA LEU A 130 4.13 -0.26 -6.90
C LEU A 130 3.19 -0.32 -8.11
N GLU A 131 1.91 -0.45 -7.82
CA GLU A 131 0.83 -0.45 -8.79
C GLU A 131 0.56 0.97 -9.30
N ASP A 132 0.11 1.05 -10.54
CA ASP A 132 -0.08 2.33 -11.27
C ASP A 132 -1.02 3.31 -10.56
N HIS A 133 -1.99 2.77 -9.84
CA HIS A 133 -3.05 3.52 -9.17
C HIS A 133 -2.72 3.91 -7.73
N GLU A 134 -1.61 3.41 -7.17
CA GLU A 134 -1.18 3.77 -5.82
C GLU A 134 -0.73 5.24 -5.78
N ASP A 135 -1.04 5.91 -4.67
CA ASP A 135 -0.56 7.27 -4.37
C ASP A 135 0.79 7.15 -3.67
N ILE A 136 1.82 7.76 -4.25
CA ILE A 136 3.20 7.62 -3.77
C ILE A 136 3.38 8.20 -2.36
N LEU A 137 2.73 9.33 -2.08
CA LEU A 137 2.84 9.98 -0.78
C LEU A 137 2.07 9.21 0.29
N ALA A 138 0.91 8.65 -0.06
CA ALA A 138 0.15 7.78 0.82
C ALA A 138 0.93 6.50 1.15
N VAL A 139 1.50 5.83 0.15
CA VAL A 139 2.37 4.65 0.32
C VAL A 139 3.58 4.98 1.20
N HIS A 140 4.20 6.15 0.97
CA HIS A 140 5.31 6.60 1.79
C HIS A 140 4.88 6.74 3.26
N ARG A 141 3.78 7.44 3.55
CA ARG A 141 3.35 7.71 4.94
C ARG A 141 2.74 6.52 5.67
N GLU A 142 1.91 5.73 5.00
CA GLU A 142 1.20 4.60 5.62
C GLU A 142 2.19 3.65 6.32
N LEU A 143 3.30 3.35 5.66
CA LEU A 143 4.29 2.39 6.13
C LEU A 143 5.37 2.99 7.03
N GLU A 144 5.53 4.31 7.04
CA GLU A 144 6.43 4.98 7.99
C GLU A 144 5.99 4.74 9.44
N MET A 145 4.67 4.65 9.67
CA MET A 145 4.11 4.29 10.98
C MET A 145 4.49 2.87 11.43
N PHE A 146 4.57 1.92 10.50
CA PHE A 146 4.82 0.50 10.81
C PHE A 146 6.31 0.14 10.85
N ALA A 147 7.17 0.90 10.18
CA ALA A 147 8.54 0.48 9.90
C ALA A 147 9.58 1.59 10.08
N SER A 148 9.34 2.51 11.02
CA SER A 148 10.27 3.60 11.37
C SER A 148 11.71 3.17 11.72
N GLY A 149 11.93 1.88 11.99
CA GLY A 149 13.25 1.30 12.29
C GLY A 149 13.99 0.67 11.10
N HIS A 150 13.42 0.64 9.89
CA HIS A 150 14.03 0.00 8.73
C HIS A 150 14.35 1.01 7.63
N GLU A 151 15.50 0.84 6.97
CA GLU A 151 15.79 1.63 5.78
C GLU A 151 14.85 1.22 4.64
N ARG A 152 14.29 2.22 3.95
CA ARG A 152 13.44 2.03 2.77
C ARG A 152 13.92 2.91 1.63
N ARG A 153 13.88 2.37 0.40
CA ARG A 153 14.25 3.10 -0.81
C ARG A 153 13.26 2.83 -1.95
N PHE A 154 13.02 3.84 -2.78
CA PHE A 154 12.28 3.70 -4.04
C PHE A 154 13.24 3.66 -5.22
N TYR A 155 13.11 2.66 -6.07
CA TYR A 155 13.88 2.52 -7.31
C TYR A 155 13.01 2.77 -8.52
N PHE A 156 13.56 3.45 -9.52
CA PHE A 156 12.98 3.60 -10.85
C PHE A 156 13.68 2.62 -11.79
N SER A 157 12.99 1.54 -12.15
CA SER A 157 13.56 0.41 -12.89
C SER A 157 12.54 -0.21 -13.84
N GLU A 158 13.03 -0.99 -14.81
CA GLU A 158 12.19 -1.80 -15.68
C GLU A 158 11.72 -3.07 -14.94
N ASP A 159 10.42 -3.32 -14.97
CA ASP A 159 9.76 -4.53 -14.52
C ASP A 159 8.89 -5.07 -15.66
N PHE A 160 9.46 -6.03 -16.41
CA PHE A 160 8.78 -6.68 -17.52
C PHE A 160 7.70 -7.67 -17.07
N LEU A 161 7.67 -8.05 -15.79
CA LEU A 161 6.73 -9.03 -15.26
C LEU A 161 5.45 -8.40 -14.72
N LYS A 162 5.46 -7.09 -14.40
CA LYS A 162 4.32 -6.34 -13.84
C LYS A 162 3.00 -6.61 -14.56
N TYR A 163 3.00 -6.62 -15.89
CA TYR A 163 1.79 -6.85 -16.70
C TYR A 163 1.73 -8.23 -17.37
N GLU A 164 2.76 -9.08 -17.17
CA GLU A 164 2.85 -10.35 -17.87
C GLU A 164 1.73 -11.31 -17.46
N LEU A 165 1.16 -11.14 -16.26
CA LEU A 165 -0.03 -11.88 -15.85
C LEU A 165 -1.22 -11.66 -16.81
N PHE A 166 -1.41 -10.43 -17.31
CA PHE A 166 -2.50 -10.12 -18.23
C PHE A 166 -2.19 -10.54 -19.67
N VAL A 167 -0.91 -10.55 -20.02
CA VAL A 167 -0.44 -10.98 -21.34
C VAL A 167 -0.47 -12.49 -21.45
N ASN A 168 0.16 -13.23 -20.52
CA ASN A 168 0.32 -14.68 -20.56
C ASN A 168 0.06 -15.34 -19.19
N PRO A 169 -1.21 -15.39 -18.73
CA PRO A 169 -1.54 -15.84 -17.39
C PRO A 169 -1.19 -17.31 -17.10
N LYS A 170 -1.04 -18.14 -18.14
CA LYS A 170 -0.65 -19.56 -18.02
C LYS A 170 0.73 -19.75 -17.38
N GLN A 171 1.63 -18.77 -17.50
CA GLN A 171 2.96 -18.84 -16.87
C GLN A 171 2.89 -18.74 -15.34
N PHE A 172 1.86 -18.09 -14.81
CA PHE A 172 1.68 -17.87 -13.38
C PHE A 172 0.74 -18.91 -12.75
N PHE A 173 -0.25 -19.36 -13.53
CA PHE A 173 -1.34 -20.18 -13.04
C PHE A 173 -1.50 -21.46 -13.87
N PRO A 174 -0.82 -22.56 -13.46
CA PRO A 174 -1.11 -23.89 -13.96
C PRO A 174 -2.59 -24.26 -13.80
N ALA A 175 -3.12 -25.09 -14.69
CA ALA A 175 -4.56 -25.42 -14.74
C ALA A 175 -5.08 -26.13 -13.48
N ASP A 176 -4.19 -26.81 -12.75
CA ASP A 176 -4.46 -27.48 -11.47
C ASP A 176 -4.40 -26.54 -10.26
N MET A 177 -3.84 -25.33 -10.44
CA MET A 177 -3.70 -24.33 -9.37
C MET A 177 -4.93 -23.44 -9.24
N VAL A 178 -5.75 -23.29 -10.30
CA VAL A 178 -6.83 -22.29 -10.34
C VAL A 178 -8.22 -22.92 -10.51
N ALA A 179 -9.19 -22.39 -9.76
CA ALA A 179 -10.61 -22.72 -9.88
C ALA A 179 -11.48 -21.46 -9.92
N PHE A 180 -12.51 -21.46 -10.77
CA PHE A 180 -13.47 -20.35 -10.88
C PHE A 180 -14.71 -20.62 -10.02
N PRO A 181 -15.13 -19.69 -9.15
CA PRO A 181 -16.24 -19.89 -8.19
C PRO A 181 -17.60 -20.23 -8.82
N SER A 182 -17.89 -19.74 -10.03
CA SER A 182 -19.20 -19.86 -10.67
C SER A 182 -19.47 -21.21 -11.34
N GLY A 183 -18.52 -22.15 -11.30
CA GLY A 183 -18.73 -23.49 -11.87
C GLY A 183 -19.01 -23.50 -13.37
N GLU A 184 -18.73 -22.40 -14.10
CA GLU A 184 -18.77 -22.37 -15.56
C GLU A 184 -17.84 -23.47 -16.09
N ASP A 185 -18.48 -24.48 -16.67
CA ASP A 185 -17.96 -25.82 -16.86
C ASP A 185 -16.56 -25.85 -17.48
N ARG A 186 -15.65 -26.56 -16.80
CA ARG A 186 -14.37 -27.04 -17.34
C ARG A 186 -14.53 -27.80 -18.68
N GLY A 187 -15.76 -28.20 -19.03
CA GLY A 187 -16.13 -28.84 -20.29
C GLY A 187 -16.31 -27.91 -21.50
N ILE A 188 -16.38 -26.59 -21.33
CA ILE A 188 -16.52 -25.62 -22.45
C ILE A 188 -15.17 -24.97 -22.81
N PHE A 189 -14.19 -25.00 -21.91
CA PHE A 189 -12.91 -24.32 -22.10
C PHE A 189 -11.79 -25.29 -22.49
N SER A 190 -11.71 -25.66 -23.77
CA SER A 190 -10.54 -26.35 -24.34
C SER A 190 -9.24 -25.52 -24.22
N ASN A 191 -9.32 -24.25 -23.79
CA ASN A 191 -8.18 -23.41 -23.49
C ASN A 191 -8.34 -22.66 -22.14
N VAL A 192 -7.80 -23.22 -21.06
CA VAL A 192 -7.75 -22.63 -19.70
C VAL A 192 -7.19 -21.20 -19.68
N GLU A 193 -6.29 -20.85 -20.60
CA GLU A 193 -5.74 -19.50 -20.75
C GLU A 193 -6.78 -18.49 -21.16
N ALA A 194 -7.64 -18.85 -22.12
CA ALA A 194 -8.67 -17.95 -22.62
C ALA A 194 -9.72 -17.72 -21.53
N ALA A 195 -10.08 -18.76 -20.79
CA ALA A 195 -10.95 -18.64 -19.63
C ALA A 195 -10.36 -17.71 -18.56
N LEU A 196 -9.09 -17.90 -18.22
CA LEU A 196 -8.40 -17.07 -17.23
C LEU A 196 -8.24 -15.62 -17.68
N ARG A 197 -7.87 -15.38 -18.95
CA ARG A 197 -7.83 -14.02 -19.52
C ARG A 197 -9.20 -13.35 -19.49
N ASN A 198 -10.26 -14.05 -19.90
CA ASN A 198 -11.62 -13.52 -19.89
C ASN A 198 -12.06 -13.20 -18.46
N TYR A 199 -11.76 -14.08 -17.51
CA TYR A 199 -12.08 -13.87 -16.10
C TYR A 199 -11.33 -12.67 -15.52
N LEU A 200 -10.03 -12.56 -15.79
CA LEU A 200 -9.18 -11.40 -15.47
C LEU A 200 -9.53 -10.13 -16.27
N SER A 201 -10.56 -10.16 -17.13
CA SER A 201 -11.04 -8.98 -17.87
C SER A 201 -12.43 -8.51 -17.41
N ARG A 202 -13.11 -9.26 -16.53
CA ARG A 202 -14.41 -8.88 -15.94
C ARG A 202 -14.26 -7.92 -14.76
N GLU A 203 -14.93 -6.76 -14.83
CA GLU A 203 -14.90 -5.75 -13.75
C GLU A 203 -15.72 -6.16 -12.51
N ASP A 204 -16.70 -7.05 -12.66
CA ASP A 204 -17.63 -7.51 -11.62
C ASP A 204 -17.37 -8.96 -11.15
N GLY A 205 -16.23 -9.54 -11.57
CA GLY A 205 -15.87 -10.92 -11.25
C GLY A 205 -15.44 -11.12 -9.80
N GLU A 206 -15.82 -12.25 -9.22
CA GLU A 206 -15.17 -12.73 -8.00
C GLU A 206 -13.66 -12.96 -8.24
N CYS A 207 -12.84 -13.01 -7.19
CA CYS A 207 -11.43 -13.37 -7.34
C CYS A 207 -11.32 -14.90 -7.58
N PRO A 208 -10.49 -15.36 -8.55
CA PRO A 208 -10.35 -16.79 -8.77
C PRO A 208 -9.74 -17.45 -7.53
N GLN A 209 -10.10 -18.70 -7.30
CA GLN A 209 -9.53 -19.47 -6.21
C GLN A 209 -8.18 -20.02 -6.65
N VAL A 210 -7.13 -19.70 -5.91
CA VAL A 210 -5.77 -20.17 -6.19
C VAL A 210 -5.35 -21.11 -5.07
N PHE A 211 -5.06 -22.35 -5.42
CA PHE A 211 -4.64 -23.40 -4.48
C PHE A 211 -3.25 -23.90 -4.83
N SER A 212 -2.32 -23.82 -3.88
CA SER A 212 -0.94 -24.28 -4.12
C SER A 212 -0.28 -24.83 -2.85
N LEU A 213 0.80 -25.58 -3.06
CA LEU A 213 1.67 -26.03 -1.98
C LEU A 213 2.81 -25.03 -1.82
N VAL A 214 2.89 -24.35 -0.70
CA VAL A 214 3.89 -23.31 -0.42
C VAL A 214 4.84 -23.75 0.69
N TRP A 215 6.07 -23.24 0.67
CA TRP A 215 6.99 -23.34 1.79
C TRP A 215 6.73 -22.19 2.76
N MET A 216 6.41 -22.51 4.00
CA MET A 216 6.25 -21.49 5.05
C MET A 216 7.31 -21.67 6.13
N ARG A 217 7.94 -20.56 6.51
CA ARG A 217 8.83 -20.49 7.67
C ARG A 217 7.99 -20.27 8.93
N HIS A 218 8.28 -21.03 9.99
CA HIS A 218 7.63 -20.80 11.28
C HIS A 218 8.23 -19.58 11.96
N GLU A 219 7.40 -18.80 12.65
CA GLU A 219 7.86 -17.64 13.41
C GLU A 219 8.89 -18.07 14.47
N GLY A 220 10.00 -17.33 14.58
CA GLY A 220 11.09 -17.65 15.52
C GLY A 220 11.87 -18.94 15.20
N SER A 221 11.65 -19.58 14.04
CA SER A 221 12.40 -20.77 13.63
C SER A 221 12.97 -20.63 12.22
N SER A 222 14.15 -21.21 11.99
CA SER A 222 14.73 -21.36 10.64
C SER A 222 14.15 -22.54 9.85
N THR A 223 13.24 -23.31 10.45
CA THR A 223 12.62 -24.47 9.81
C THR A 223 11.53 -24.07 8.82
N TRP A 224 11.60 -24.63 7.62
CA TRP A 224 10.59 -24.47 6.58
C TRP A 224 9.71 -25.71 6.48
N LYS A 225 8.40 -25.51 6.26
CA LYS A 225 7.44 -26.59 6.11
C LYS A 225 6.53 -26.38 4.90
N LYS A 226 6.35 -27.43 4.10
CA LYS A 226 5.35 -27.45 3.02
C LYS A 226 3.94 -27.43 3.63
N THR A 227 3.14 -26.45 3.23
CA THR A 227 1.76 -26.26 3.68
C THR A 227 0.88 -25.93 2.49
N TYR A 228 -0.31 -26.49 2.45
CA TYR A 228 -1.29 -26.15 1.43
C TYR A 228 -1.92 -24.80 1.75
N MET A 229 -2.02 -23.95 0.73
CA MET A 229 -2.53 -22.59 0.83
C MET A 229 -3.63 -22.36 -0.21
N LEU A 230 -4.72 -21.74 0.22
CA LEU A 230 -5.85 -21.36 -0.62
C LEU A 230 -6.06 -19.85 -0.51
N LEU A 231 -5.99 -19.16 -1.64
CA LEU A 231 -6.49 -17.81 -1.81
C LEU A 231 -7.94 -17.91 -2.31
N GLN A 232 -8.88 -17.35 -1.56
CA GLN A 232 -10.29 -17.31 -1.95
C GLN A 232 -10.90 -15.97 -1.49
N GLY A 233 -11.42 -15.21 -2.45
CA GLY A 233 -11.82 -13.82 -2.21
C GLY A 233 -10.62 -13.00 -1.74
N ARG A 234 -10.77 -12.28 -0.63
CA ARG A 234 -9.70 -11.47 0.01
C ARG A 234 -9.01 -12.18 1.18
N LYS A 235 -9.06 -13.51 1.21
CA LYS A 235 -8.61 -14.29 2.38
C LYS A 235 -7.64 -15.37 1.97
N LEU A 236 -6.63 -15.53 2.82
CA LEU A 236 -5.64 -16.55 2.71
C LEU A 236 -5.80 -17.60 3.81
N TYR A 237 -5.85 -18.84 3.37
CA TYR A 237 -6.19 -19.99 4.18
C TYR A 237 -5.05 -21.01 4.13
N THR A 238 -4.73 -21.63 5.26
CA THR A 238 -3.72 -22.71 5.30
C THR A 238 -4.31 -23.98 5.89
N SER A 239 -3.80 -25.13 5.44
CA SER A 239 -4.19 -26.44 5.98
C SER A 239 -2.99 -27.31 6.30
N LYS A 240 -2.98 -27.86 7.53
CA LYS A 240 -1.96 -28.79 8.03
C LYS A 240 -2.16 -30.24 7.57
N LYS A 241 -3.34 -30.58 7.04
CA LYS A 241 -3.67 -31.94 6.58
C LYS A 241 -3.96 -31.93 5.09
N VAL A 242 -3.37 -32.89 4.39
CA VAL A 242 -3.81 -33.30 3.05
C VAL A 242 -5.21 -33.90 3.21
N SER A 243 -6.23 -33.05 3.25
CA SER A 243 -7.60 -33.56 3.19
C SER A 243 -7.79 -33.94 1.73
N GLN A 244 -8.16 -35.20 1.44
CA GLN A 244 -8.54 -35.56 0.06
C GLN A 244 -9.63 -34.63 -0.48
N GLN A 245 -10.45 -34.00 0.37
CA GLN A 245 -11.38 -32.91 -0.02
C GLN A 245 -10.71 -31.66 -0.61
N ILE A 246 -9.51 -31.30 -0.16
CA ILE A 246 -8.77 -30.16 -0.73
C ILE A 246 -8.17 -30.54 -2.09
N ILE A 247 -7.80 -31.82 -2.27
CA ILE A 247 -7.29 -32.36 -3.54
C ILE A 247 -8.44 -32.65 -4.54
N VAL A 248 -9.66 -32.91 -4.06
CA VAL A 248 -10.81 -33.39 -4.86
C VAL A 248 -11.81 -32.28 -5.26
N PHE A 249 -11.68 -31.04 -4.78
CA PHE A 249 -12.61 -29.97 -5.16
C PHE A 249 -12.04 -28.87 -6.05
N PRO A 250 -12.62 -28.78 -7.26
CA PRO A 250 -13.28 -27.58 -7.76
C PRO A 250 -14.81 -27.62 -7.57
N SER A 251 -15.42 -28.71 -7.07
CA SER A 251 -16.88 -28.95 -7.22
C SER A 251 -17.74 -29.02 -5.94
N ARG A 252 -17.23 -28.76 -4.72
CA ARG A 252 -18.11 -28.59 -3.53
C ARG A 252 -17.59 -27.49 -2.63
N ARG A 253 -18.54 -26.77 -2.01
CA ARG A 253 -18.29 -25.85 -0.89
C ARG A 253 -17.51 -26.60 0.20
N LEU A 254 -16.32 -26.09 0.53
CA LEU A 254 -15.54 -26.55 1.67
C LEU A 254 -16.24 -26.12 2.97
N ASP A 255 -16.58 -27.09 3.82
CA ASP A 255 -17.07 -26.82 5.18
C ASP A 255 -15.99 -26.13 6.02
N SER A 256 -16.38 -25.10 6.77
CA SER A 256 -15.46 -24.20 7.49
C SER A 256 -14.65 -24.84 8.62
N ALA A 257 -14.88 -26.11 8.93
CA ALA A 257 -14.39 -26.76 10.14
C ALA A 257 -12.89 -27.17 10.12
N ARG A 258 -12.16 -26.99 9.02
CA ARG A 258 -10.78 -27.51 8.89
C ARG A 258 -9.74 -26.53 8.35
N ILE A 259 -10.12 -25.27 8.17
CA ILE A 259 -9.28 -24.25 7.54
C ILE A 259 -8.97 -23.18 8.58
N THR A 260 -7.69 -22.87 8.78
CA THR A 260 -7.29 -21.78 9.65
C THR A 260 -7.02 -20.54 8.80
N ARG A 261 -7.68 -19.42 9.15
CA ARG A 261 -7.41 -18.12 8.54
C ARG A 261 -6.01 -17.67 8.95
N CYS A 262 -5.21 -17.22 7.99
CA CYS A 262 -3.94 -16.57 8.32
C CYS A 262 -4.25 -15.18 8.88
N SER A 263 -3.88 -14.94 10.14
CA SER A 263 -3.74 -13.61 10.72
C SER A 263 -2.32 -13.15 10.44
N PHE A 264 -2.16 -12.17 9.55
CA PHE A 264 -0.92 -11.40 9.46
C PHE A 264 -0.85 -10.53 10.72
N GLY A 265 0.29 -10.59 11.42
CA GLY A 265 0.48 -9.98 12.75
C GLY A 265 0.16 -8.48 12.76
N THR A 266 -0.38 -8.06 13.91
CA THR A 266 -0.66 -6.68 14.33
C THR A 266 0.58 -5.83 14.42
#